data_AF-A0A1V2A7N0-F1
#
_entry.id   AF-A0A1V2A7N0-F1
#
_cell.length_a   1.000
_cell.length_b   1.000
_cell.length_c   1.000
_cell.angle_alpha   90.00
_cell.angle_beta   90.00
_cell.angle_gamma   90.00
#
_symmetry.space_group_name_H-M   'P 1'
#
loop_
_entity.id
_entity.type
_entity.pdbx_description
1 polymer ?
#
loop_
_entity_poly.entity_id
_entity_poly.type
_entity_poly.pdbx_seq_one_letter_code
_entity_poly.pdbx_strand_id
1 'polypeptide(L)' 'MMPSKLQVPDYLYGKTIAILGYSSEGKEYARLLREQQIPVVIGLRPVDDTWTEAERDGFEVKTLWEAVESASIIQVW' A
#
# COMPACT_ATOMS: atom_id res chain seq x y z
N MET A 1 3.18 -3.25 28.28
CA MET A 1 2.03 -3.79 27.51
C MET A 1 2.46 -3.81 26.05
N MET A 2 2.66 -4.99 25.45
CA MET A 2 2.95 -5.07 24.02
C MET A 2 1.71 -4.52 23.28
N PRO A 3 1.82 -3.53 22.38
CA PRO A 3 0.67 -3.09 21.62
C PRO A 3 0.07 -4.30 20.88
N SER A 4 -1.26 -4.44 20.91
CA SER A 4 -1.94 -5.46 20.12
C SER A 4 -1.45 -5.32 18.67
N LYS A 5 -0.80 -6.35 18.13
CA LYS A 5 -0.47 -6.39 16.69
C LYS A 5 -1.74 -6.05 15.93
N LEU A 6 -1.68 -5.02 15.08
CA LEU A 6 -2.78 -4.68 14.19
C LEU A 6 -3.09 -5.95 13.39
N GLN A 7 -4.31 -6.48 13.53
CA GLN A 7 -4.69 -7.70 12.83
C GLN A 7 -5.08 -7.33 11.40
N VAL A 8 -4.42 -7.94 10.42
CA VAL A 8 -4.78 -7.79 9.01
C VAL A 8 -6.03 -8.65 8.75
N PRO A 9 -7.10 -8.09 8.12
CA PRO A 9 -8.30 -8.86 7.84
C PRO A 9 -8.05 -10.04 6.87
N ASP A 10 -8.63 -11.20 7.17
CA ASP A 10 -8.40 -12.43 6.40
C ASP A 10 -8.79 -12.32 4.92
N TYR A 11 -9.75 -11.45 4.59
CA TYR A 11 -10.20 -11.27 3.21
C TYR A 11 -9.16 -10.58 2.31
N LEU A 12 -8.06 -10.05 2.87
CA LEU A 12 -6.98 -9.43 2.09
C LEU A 12 -5.98 -10.45 1.55
N TYR A 13 -5.89 -11.65 2.12
CA TYR A 13 -4.95 -12.66 1.64
C TYR A 13 -5.28 -13.14 0.23
N GLY A 14 -4.25 -13.31 -0.60
CA GLY A 14 -4.38 -13.71 -2.00
C GLY A 14 -4.90 -12.62 -2.94
N LYS A 15 -5.01 -11.37 -2.48
CA LYS A 15 -5.45 -10.22 -3.28
C LYS A 15 -4.34 -9.19 -3.42
N THR A 16 -4.24 -8.55 -4.58
CA THR A 16 -3.44 -7.33 -4.73
C THR A 16 -4.21 -6.15 -4.15
N ILE A 17 -3.56 -5.38 -3.28
CA ILE A 17 -4.12 -4.22 -2.63
C ILE A 17 -3.49 -2.95 -3.23
N ALA A 18 -4.33 -2.05 -3.74
CA ALA A 18 -3.90 -0.70 -4.10
C ALA A 18 -4.04 0.22 -2.88
N ILE A 19 -2.94 0.83 -2.47
CA ILE A 19 -2.89 1.90 -1.47
C ILE A 19 -2.80 3.22 -2.25
N LEU A 20 -3.89 3.97 -2.27
CA LEU A 20 -3.96 5.26 -2.95
C LEU A 20 -3.66 6.37 -1.94
N GLY A 21 -2.49 6.99 -2.06
CA GLY A 21 -1.96 7.91 -1.05
C GLY A 21 -0.86 7.27 -0.21
N TYR A 22 0.14 8.07 0.19
CA TYR A 22 1.31 7.59 0.92
C TYR A 22 1.66 8.54 2.07
N SER A 23 0.62 8.88 2.86
CA SER A 23 0.79 9.51 4.17
C SER A 23 1.47 8.56 5.17
N SER A 24 1.75 9.01 6.38
CA SER A 24 2.29 8.16 7.45
C SER A 24 1.46 6.90 7.67
N GLU A 25 0.13 7.03 7.74
CA GLU A 25 -0.79 5.90 7.94
C GLU A 25 -0.79 4.95 6.74
N GLY A 26 -0.86 5.48 5.52
CA GLY A 26 -0.80 4.66 4.30
C GLY A 26 0.51 3.91 4.17
N LYS A 27 1.62 4.54 4.54
CA LYS A 27 2.97 3.96 4.56
C LYS A 27 3.10 2.85 5.60
N GLU A 28 2.64 3.07 6.83
CA GLU A 28 2.62 2.06 7.88
C GLU A 28 1.77 0.86 7.48
N TYR A 29 0.60 1.10 6.91
CA TYR A 29 -0.29 0.03 6.47
C TYR A 29 0.26 -0.75 5.28
N ALA A 30 0.83 -0.08 4.27
CA ALA A 30 1.50 -0.73 3.15
C ALA A 30 2.66 -1.63 3.61
N ARG A 31 3.44 -1.19 4.60
CA ARG A 31 4.52 -1.98 5.20
C ARG A 31 3.98 -3.20 5.93
N LEU A 32 2.94 -3.03 6.75
CA LEU A 32 2.27 -4.13 7.44
C LEU A 32 1.77 -5.20 6.45
N LEU A 33 1.07 -4.81 5.39
CA LEU A 33 0.58 -5.74 4.38
C LEU A 33 1.73 -6.50 3.69
N ARG A 34 2.82 -5.80 3.34
CA ARG A 34 4.01 -6.43 2.75
C ARG A 34 4.69 -7.42 3.70
N GLU A 35 4.79 -7.09 4.99
CA GLU A 35 5.29 -8.01 6.03
C GLU A 35 4.42 -9.27 6.17
N GLN A 36 3.12 -9.16 5.89
CA GLN A 36 2.19 -10.29 5.81
C GLN A 36 2.20 -11.01 4.45
N GLN A 37 3.15 -10.67 3.57
CA GLN A 37 3.28 -11.23 2.22
C GLN A 37 2.04 -10.99 1.32
N ILE A 38 1.28 -9.93 1.61
CA ILE A 38 0.15 -9.51 0.77
C ILE A 38 0.70 -8.57 -0.32
N PRO A 39 0.39 -8.79 -1.61
CA PRO A 39 0.83 -7.92 -2.70
C PRO A 39 0.26 -6.50 -2.55
N VAL A 40 1.12 -5.49 -2.61
CA VAL A 40 0.77 -4.08 -2.50
C VAL A 40 1.31 -3.31 -3.70
N VAL A 41 0.46 -2.47 -4.28
CA VAL A 41 0.84 -1.44 -5.24
C VAL A 41 0.48 -0.06 -4.68
N ILE A 42 1.38 0.91 -4.80
CA ILE A 42 1.15 2.28 -4.35
C ILE A 42 0.66 3.10 -5.54
N GLY A 43 -0.55 3.66 -5.43
CA GLY A 43 -1.12 4.55 -6.44
C GLY A 43 -0.91 6.00 -6.06
N LEU A 44 -0.16 6.74 -6.86
CA LEU A 44 0.12 8.16 -6.65
C LEU A 44 -0.08 8.98 -7.91
N ARG A 45 -0.18 10.30 -7.72
CA ARG A 45 0.06 11.24 -8.82
C ARG A 45 1.58 11.30 -9.05
N PRO A 46 2.07 11.43 -10.29
CA PRO A 46 3.48 11.62 -10.57
C PRO A 46 3.92 13.03 -10.16
N VAL A 47 4.01 13.23 -8.85
CA VAL A 47 4.49 14.44 -8.17
C VAL A 47 5.66 14.02 -7.27
N ASP A 48 6.76 14.76 -7.33
CA ASP A 48 8.10 14.18 -7.15
C ASP A 48 8.39 13.55 -5.77
N ASP A 49 8.09 14.21 -4.67
CA ASP A 49 8.63 13.79 -3.36
C ASP A 49 8.09 12.43 -2.88
N THR A 50 6.76 12.26 -2.93
CA THR A 50 6.09 11.08 -2.38
C THR A 50 6.24 9.85 -3.28
N TRP A 51 6.30 10.05 -4.59
CA TRP A 51 6.54 8.97 -5.55
C TRP A 51 7.92 8.34 -5.29
N THR A 52 8.95 9.19 -5.27
CA THR A 52 10.34 8.76 -5.06
C THR A 52 10.51 8.13 -3.68
N GLU A 53 9.81 8.61 -2.66
CA GLU A 53 9.82 8.01 -1.32
C GLU A 53 9.28 6.58 -1.32
N ALA A 54 8.11 6.34 -1.93
CA ALA A 54 7.49 5.01 -1.98
C ALA A 54 8.36 4.00 -2.77
N GLU A 55 9.01 4.43 -3.85
CA GLU A 55 9.98 3.62 -4.59
C GLU A 55 11.19 3.25 -3.73
N ARG A 56 11.75 4.23 -2.99
CA ARG A 56 12.88 3.99 -2.06
C ARG A 56 12.51 3.05 -0.91
N ASP A 57 11.25 3.09 -0.46
CA ASP A 57 10.72 2.15 0.53
C ASP A 57 10.50 0.74 -0.04
N GLY A 58 10.72 0.54 -1.35
CA GLY A 58 10.71 -0.75 -2.03
C GLY A 58 9.33 -1.19 -2.49
N PHE A 59 8.43 -0.25 -2.78
CA PHE A 59 7.12 -0.55 -3.35
C PHE A 59 7.11 -0.35 -4.86
N GLU A 60 6.25 -1.11 -5.55
CA GLU A 60 5.83 -0.78 -6.90
C GLU A 60 4.91 0.44 -6.85
N VAL A 61 5.28 1.50 -7.56
CA VAL A 61 4.51 2.74 -7.63
C VAL A 61 3.94 2.90 -9.03
N LYS A 62 2.65 3.23 -9.11
CA LYS A 62 1.92 3.44 -10.36
C LYS A 62 1.09 4.71 -10.30
N THR A 63 0.62 5.16 -11.46
CA THR A 63 -0.44 6.16 -11.47
C THR A 63 -1.70 5.61 -10.78
N LEU A 64 -2.57 6.50 -10.31
CA LEU A 64 -3.85 6.09 -9.70
C LEU A 64 -4.65 5.11 -10.59
N TRP A 65 -4.67 5.38 -11.90
CA TRP A 65 -5.40 4.55 -12.87
C TRP A 65 -4.83 3.13 -12.94
N GLU A 66 -3.53 3.00 -13.15
CA GLU A 66 -2.87 1.71 -13.28
C GLU A 66 -2.86 0.92 -11.95
N ALA A 67 -2.76 1.62 -10.81
CA ALA A 67 -2.86 0.99 -9.49
C ALA A 67 -4.24 0.36 -9.29
N VAL A 68 -5.31 1.10 -9.59
CA VAL A 68 -6.69 0.61 -9.53
C VAL A 68 -6.92 -0.57 -10.47
N GLU A 69 -6.41 -0.51 -11.70
CA GLU A 69 -6.54 -1.59 -12.69
C GLU A 69 -5.83 -2.88 -12.25
N SER A 70 -4.73 -2.77 -11.51
CA SER A 70 -3.93 -3.92 -11.08
C SER A 70 -4.33 -4.54 -9.74
N ALA A 71 -5.33 -3.99 -9.05
CA ALA A 71 -5.70 -4.39 -7.69
C ALA A 71 -7.11 -4.99 -7.58
N SER A 72 -7.28 -5.91 -6.63
CA SER A 72 -8.60 -6.46 -6.28
C SER A 72 -9.32 -5.66 -5.19
N ILE A 73 -8.55 -4.93 -4.38
CA ILE A 73 -9.07 -4.08 -3.30
C ILE A 73 -8.32 -2.75 -3.37
N ILE A 74 -9.07 -1.67 -3.23
CA ILE A 74 -8.55 -0.30 -3.24
C ILE A 74 -8.78 0.28 -1.85
N GLN A 75 -7.74 0.84 -1.26
CA GLN A 75 -7.82 1.59 -0.02
C GLN A 75 -7.28 3.00 -0.24
N VAL A 76 -7.98 3.99 0.31
CA VAL A 76 -7.65 5.41 0.17
C VAL A 76 -7.16 5.90 1.52
N TRP A 77 -6.00 6.54 1.51
CA TRP A 77 -5.29 7.01 2.70
C TRP A 77 -5.02 8.52 2.61
#